data_AF-A0A2S2PSC7-F1
#
_entry.id   AF-A0A2S2PSC7-F1
#
_cell.length_a   1.000
_cell.length_b   1.000
_cell.length_c   1.000
_cell.angle_alpha   90.00
_cell.angle_beta   90.00
_cell.angle_gamma   90.00
#
_symmetry.space_group_name_H-M   'P 1'
#
loop_
_entity.id
_entity.type
_entity.pdbx_description
1 polymer ?
#
loop_
_entity_poly.entity_id
_entity_poly.type
_entity_poly.pdbx_seq_one_letter_code
_entity_poly.pdbx_strand_id
1 'polypeptide(L)'
;RFWEIEEVPNASKTSPAEEECESIYRSTTTRESDGRYVVHLPFNCKPPHLGQSRQMALNRLYRLESRLEKSPQLRQQYNTAMQDYIDSGHMQAVPEGSPEPE
;
A
#
# COMPACT_ATOMS: atom_id res chain seq x y z
N ARG A 1 30.35 -1.13 -38.03
CA ARG A 1 29.32 -2.08 -37.56
C ARG A 1 29.00 -1.71 -36.12
N PHE A 2 27.96 -0.89 -35.93
CA PHE A 2 27.56 -0.32 -34.63
C PHE A 2 26.08 -0.64 -34.34
N TRP A 3 25.42 -1.39 -35.23
CA TRP A 3 23.97 -1.58 -35.25
C TRP A 3 23.50 -2.96 -34.75
N GLU A 4 24.40 -3.87 -34.37
CA GLU A 4 24.00 -5.20 -33.86
C GLU A 4 23.89 -5.26 -32.32
N ILE A 5 24.25 -4.20 -31.59
CA ILE A 5 24.31 -4.20 -30.12
C ILE A 5 23.04 -3.63 -29.47
N GLU A 6 22.17 -2.95 -30.24
CA GLU A 6 20.89 -2.40 -29.75
C GLU A 6 19.68 -3.30 -30.04
N GLU A 7 19.86 -4.46 -30.70
CA GLU A 7 18.78 -5.43 -30.83
C GLU A 7 18.60 -6.18 -29.50
N VAL A 8 17.58 -5.80 -28.74
CA VAL A 8 17.07 -6.63 -27.64
C VAL A 8 16.78 -8.01 -28.24
N PRO A 9 17.40 -9.10 -27.74
CA PRO A 9 17.09 -10.42 -28.24
C PRO A 9 15.58 -10.61 -28.16
N ASN A 10 14.94 -11.01 -29.27
CA ASN A 10 13.55 -11.46 -29.25
C ASN A 10 13.48 -12.71 -28.37
N ALA A 11 13.37 -12.50 -27.05
CA ALA A 11 13.25 -13.55 -26.07
C ALA A 11 11.83 -14.09 -26.14
N SER A 12 11.53 -14.86 -27.19
CA SER A 12 10.27 -15.59 -27.29
C SER A 12 10.37 -16.90 -26.51
N LYS A 13 10.54 -16.81 -25.19
CA LYS A 13 10.28 -17.89 -24.23
C LYS A 13 9.87 -17.30 -22.88
N THR A 14 8.71 -16.67 -22.85
CA THR A 14 8.04 -16.29 -21.60
C THR A 14 7.73 -17.58 -20.85
N SER A 15 8.35 -17.79 -19.70
CA SER A 15 7.97 -18.86 -18.79
C SER A 15 6.54 -18.63 -18.32
N PRO A 16 5.78 -19.68 -17.93
CA PRO A 16 4.43 -19.51 -17.40
C PRO A 16 4.35 -18.51 -16.22
N ALA A 17 5.41 -18.45 -15.41
CA ALA A 17 5.53 -17.50 -14.30
C ALA A 17 5.70 -16.04 -14.77
N GLU A 18 6.41 -15.81 -15.88
CA GLU A 18 6.55 -14.48 -16.48
C GLU A 18 5.24 -14.02 -17.12
N GLU A 19 4.49 -14.93 -17.76
CA GLU A 19 3.16 -14.64 -18.31
C GLU A 19 2.16 -14.28 -17.20
N GLU A 20 2.17 -15.02 -16.09
CA GLU A 20 1.35 -14.73 -14.91
C GLU A 20 1.70 -13.38 -14.29
N CYS A 21 3.00 -13.09 -14.14
CA CYS A 21 3.48 -11.80 -13.63
C CYS A 21 3.03 -10.64 -14.51
N GLU A 22 3.17 -10.77 -15.83
CA GLU A 22 2.73 -9.74 -16.78
C GLU A 22 1.20 -9.55 -16.74
N SER A 23 0.44 -10.64 -16.63
CA SER A 23 -1.02 -10.60 -16.48
C SER A 23 -1.45 -9.86 -15.20
N ILE A 24 -0.81 -10.16 -14.06
CA ILE A 24 -1.05 -9.46 -12.78
C ILE A 24 -0.71 -7.99 -12.93
N TYR A 25 0.45 -7.65 -13.49
CA TYR A 25 0.85 -6.26 -13.69
C TYR A 25 -0.17 -5.50 -14.55
N ARG A 26 -0.53 -6.04 -15.71
CA ARG A 26 -1.50 -5.39 -16.64
C ARG A 26 -2.90 -5.24 -16.04
N SER A 27 -3.33 -6.19 -15.21
CA SER A 27 -4.68 -6.18 -14.62
C SER A 27 -4.78 -5.32 -13.36
N THR A 28 -3.69 -5.18 -12.61
CA THR A 28 -3.73 -4.55 -11.28
C THR A 28 -2.93 -3.25 -11.16
N THR A 29 -2.08 -2.94 -12.14
CA THR A 29 -1.32 -1.70 -12.17
C THR A 29 -1.99 -0.68 -13.07
N THR A 30 -2.31 0.48 -12.51
CA THR A 30 -2.83 1.61 -13.26
C THR A 30 -1.99 2.85 -12.98
N ARG A 31 -2.07 3.83 -13.89
CA ARG A 31 -1.41 5.11 -13.72
C ARG A 31 -2.45 6.21 -13.61
N GLU A 32 -2.42 6.93 -12.50
CA GLU A 32 -3.29 8.07 -12.25
C GLU A 32 -2.88 9.28 -13.11
N SER A 33 -3.79 10.24 -13.25
CA SER A 33 -3.62 11.44 -14.07
C SER A 33 -2.46 12.34 -13.61
N ASP A 34 -2.08 12.26 -12.34
CA ASP A 34 -0.94 13.00 -11.78
C ASP A 34 0.41 12.27 -11.99
N GLY A 35 0.37 11.08 -12.61
CA GLY A 35 1.52 10.25 -12.90
C GLY A 35 1.85 9.20 -11.85
N ARG A 36 1.11 9.09 -10.74
CA ARG A 36 1.31 8.04 -9.73
C ARG A 36 0.91 6.66 -10.26
N TYR A 37 1.66 5.65 -9.86
CA TYR A 37 1.29 4.26 -10.12
C TYR A 37 0.51 3.71 -8.94
N VAL A 38 -0.69 3.18 -9.22
CA VAL A 38 -1.46 2.37 -8.30
C VAL A 38 -1.15 0.92 -8.63
N VAL A 39 -0.42 0.27 -7.75
CA VAL A 39 -0.01 -1.14 -7.90
C VAL A 39 -0.71 -1.97 -6.83
N HIS A 40 -1.24 -3.13 -7.22
CA HIS A 40 -1.60 -4.16 -6.24
C HIS A 40 -0.34 -4.86 -5.78
N LEU A 41 -0.30 -5.31 -4.51
CA LEU A 41 0.83 -6.07 -3.99
C LEU A 41 0.81 -7.47 -4.62
N PRO A 42 1.76 -7.81 -5.53
CA PRO A 42 1.73 -9.11 -6.17
C PRO A 42 2.24 -10.18 -5.19
N PHE A 43 1.60 -11.35 -5.19
CA PHE A 43 2.07 -12.53 -4.48
C PHE A 43 2.50 -13.58 -5.49
N ASN A 44 3.69 -14.17 -5.31
CA ASN A 44 4.19 -15.25 -6.16
C ASN A 44 3.38 -16.57 -6.00
N CYS A 45 2.56 -16.64 -4.96
CA CYS A 45 1.69 -17.76 -4.61
C CYS A 45 0.34 -17.20 -4.15
N LYS A 46 -0.61 -18.07 -3.76
CA LYS A 46 -1.85 -17.62 -3.11
C LYS A 46 -1.52 -16.66 -1.94
N PRO A 47 -2.24 -15.53 -1.82
CA PRO A 47 -2.01 -14.58 -0.74
C PRO A 47 -2.11 -15.30 0.60
N PRO A 48 -1.22 -14.99 1.56
CA PRO A 48 -1.28 -15.61 2.87
C PRO A 48 -2.60 -15.22 3.56
N HIS A 49 -3.19 -16.17 4.29
CA HIS A 49 -4.31 -15.82 5.17
C HIS A 49 -3.80 -14.89 6.28
N LEU A 50 -4.12 -13.59 6.16
CA LEU A 50 -3.70 -12.55 7.11
C LEU A 50 -4.34 -12.66 8.50
N GLY A 51 -5.23 -13.64 8.70
CA GLY A 51 -5.90 -13.91 9.96
C GLY A 51 -6.78 -12.75 10.45
N GLN A 52 -7.14 -12.78 11.73
CA GLN A 52 -7.99 -11.77 12.37
C GLN A 52 -7.14 -10.61 12.93
N SER A 53 -6.59 -9.76 12.06
CA SER A 53 -5.79 -8.59 12.45
C SER A 53 -6.62 -7.49 13.13
N ARG A 54 -7.92 -7.42 12.81
CA ARG A 54 -8.87 -6.40 13.31
C ARG A 54 -8.90 -6.32 14.84
N GLN A 55 -9.07 -7.45 15.52
CA GLN A 55 -9.14 -7.45 16.98
C GLN A 55 -7.84 -6.96 17.62
N MET A 56 -6.69 -7.35 17.04
CA MET A 56 -5.39 -6.88 17.52
C MET A 56 -5.22 -5.38 17.31
N ALA A 57 -5.64 -4.85 16.16
CA ALA A 57 -5.60 -3.42 15.86
C ALA A 57 -6.48 -2.61 16.82
N LEU A 58 -7.73 -3.06 17.07
CA LEU A 58 -8.62 -2.41 18.05
C LEU A 58 -8.04 -2.41 19.46
N ASN A 59 -7.49 -3.54 19.91
CA ASN A 59 -6.86 -3.61 21.23
C ASN A 59 -5.66 -2.65 21.35
N ARG A 60 -4.89 -2.45 20.27
CA ARG A 60 -3.80 -1.47 20.24
C ARG A 60 -4.33 -0.03 20.29
N LEU A 61 -5.41 0.26 19.56
CA LEU A 61 -6.08 1.56 19.58
C LEU A 61 -6.55 1.92 20.99
N TYR A 62 -7.33 1.06 21.65
CA TYR A 62 -7.84 1.36 23.00
C TYR A 62 -6.72 1.54 24.03
N ARG A 63 -5.62 0.78 23.91
CA ARG A 63 -4.44 0.97 24.77
C ARG A 63 -3.77 2.31 24.52
N LEU A 64 -3.67 2.74 23.27
CA LEU A 64 -3.15 4.06 22.93
C LEU A 64 -4.03 5.15 23.53
N GLU A 65 -5.34 5.09 23.32
CA GLU A 65 -6.30 6.07 23.85
C GLU A 65 -6.21 6.20 25.38
N SER A 66 -6.22 5.08 26.11
CA SER A 66 -6.08 5.09 27.57
C SER A 66 -4.75 5.71 28.03
N ARG A 67 -3.67 5.53 27.28
CA ARG A 67 -2.38 6.12 27.58
C ARG A 67 -2.36 7.63 27.32
N LEU A 68 -3.01 8.09 26.25
CA LEU A 68 -3.13 9.51 25.91
C LEU A 68 -4.04 10.24 26.91
N GLU A 69 -5.08 9.58 27.41
CA GLU A 69 -5.97 10.15 28.42
C GLU A 69 -5.24 10.41 29.75
N LYS A 70 -4.37 9.47 30.17
CA LYS A 70 -3.59 9.59 31.41
C LYS A 70 -2.44 10.60 31.34
N SER A 71 -1.99 10.96 30.14
CA SER A 71 -0.84 11.87 29.94
C SER A 71 -1.18 12.97 28.93
N PRO A 72 -1.62 14.15 29.40
CA PRO A 72 -1.98 15.28 28.53
C PRO A 72 -0.83 15.74 27.63
N GLN A 73 0.41 15.70 28.14
CA GLN A 73 1.61 16.08 27.39
C GLN A 73 1.84 15.14 26.20
N LEU A 74 1.72 13.82 26.42
CA LEU A 74 1.85 12.84 25.35
C LEU A 74 0.74 13.00 24.31
N ARG A 75 -0.49 13.29 24.73
CA ARG A 75 -1.61 13.56 23.83
C ARG A 75 -1.36 14.76 22.93
N GLN A 76 -0.83 15.85 23.49
CA GLN A 76 -0.47 17.02 22.71
C GLN A 76 0.57 16.68 21.64
N GLN A 77 1.66 16.01 22.02
CA GLN A 77 2.71 15.60 21.08
C GLN A 77 2.19 14.67 19.99
N TYR A 78 1.36 13.69 20.35
CA TYR A 78 0.74 12.78 19.41
C TYR A 78 -0.13 13.51 18.39
N ASN A 79 -1.01 14.41 18.87
CA ASN A 79 -1.90 15.19 18.00
C ASN A 79 -1.12 16.11 17.06
N THR A 80 -0.06 16.76 17.55
CA THR A 80 0.83 17.58 16.70
C THR A 80 1.44 16.75 15.58
N ALA A 81 1.99 15.57 15.88
CA ALA A 81 2.59 14.72 14.85
C ALA A 81 1.55 14.21 13.82
N MET A 82 0.32 13.91 14.28
CA MET A 82 -0.78 13.52 13.38
C MET A 82 -1.18 14.68 12.46
N GLN A 83 -1.20 15.92 12.96
CA GLN A 83 -1.49 17.10 12.15
C GLN A 83 -0.40 17.34 11.11
N ASP A 84 0.88 17.24 11.48
CA ASP A 84 2.01 17.36 10.54
C ASP A 84 1.90 16.34 9.39
N TYR A 85 1.41 15.14 9.66
CA TYR A 85 1.14 14.10 8.66
C TYR A 85 0.01 14.47 7.68
N ILE A 86 -1.02 15.18 8.16
CA ILE A 86 -2.09 15.70 7.32
C ILE A 86 -1.57 16.85 6.47
N ASP A 87 -0.86 17.80 7.09
CA ASP A 87 -0.37 19.02 6.45
C ASP A 87 0.67 18.71 5.36
N SER A 88 1.48 17.67 5.56
CA SER A 88 2.43 17.14 4.56
C SER A 88 1.77 16.32 3.44
N GLY A 89 0.46 16.07 3.52
CA GLY A 89 -0.28 15.26 2.55
C GLY A 89 0.06 13.77 2.60
N HIS A 90 0.66 13.30 3.70
CA HIS A 90 0.95 11.88 3.93
C HIS A 90 -0.25 11.09 4.47
N MET A 91 -1.25 11.80 5.01
CA MET A 91 -2.50 11.22 5.52
C MET A 91 -3.69 12.09 5.11
N GLN A 92 -4.82 11.46 4.83
CA GLN A 92 -6.09 12.14 4.57
C GLN A 92 -7.19 11.46 5.38
N ALA A 93 -8.17 12.24 5.83
CA ALA A 93 -9.39 11.70 6.42
C ALA A 93 -10.15 10.87 5.39
N VAL A 94 -10.58 9.67 5.80
CA VAL A 94 -11.38 8.80 4.96
C VAL A 94 -12.78 9.43 4.78
N PRO A 95 -13.31 9.54 3.56
CA PRO A 95 -14.65 10.11 3.31
C PRO A 95 -15.76 9.33 4.03
N GLU A 96 -16.77 10.02 4.55
CA GLU A 96 -17.95 9.36 5.10
C GLU A 96 -18.69 8.56 4.01
N GLY A 97 -18.90 7.25 4.26
CA GLY A 97 -19.58 6.35 3.32
C GLY A 97 -18.66 5.51 2.44
N SER A 98 -17.34 5.58 2.62
CA SER A 98 -16.44 4.59 2.02
C SER A 98 -16.75 3.19 2.58
N PRO A 99 -16.88 2.16 1.73
CA PRO A 99 -17.11 0.79 2.20
C PRO A 99 -15.96 0.33 3.09
N GLU A 100 -16.26 -0.42 4.15
CA GLU A 100 -15.21 -1.11 4.91
C GLU A 100 -14.46 -2.04 3.93
N PRO A 101 -13.12 -1.96 3.87
CA PRO A 101 -12.35 -2.90 3.08
C PRO A 101 -12.50 -4.31 3.69
N GLU A 102 -12.82 -5.30 2.85
CA GLU A 102 -12.92 -6.72 3.22
C GLU A 102 -11.59 -7.31 3.70
#